data_AF-A0A7R8W1B6-F1
#
_entry.id   AF-A0A7R8W1B6-F1
#
_cell.length_a   1.000
_cell.length_b   1.000
_cell.length_c   1.000
_cell.angle_alpha   90.00
_cell.angle_beta   90.00
_cell.angle_gamma   90.00
#
_symmetry.space_group_name_H-M   'P 1'
#
loop_
_entity.id
_entity.type
_entity.pdbx_description
1 polymer ?
#
loop_
_entity_poly.entity_id
_entity_poly.type
_entity_poly.pdbx_seq_one_letter_code
_entity_poly.pdbx_strand_id
1 'polypeptide(L)' 'MNNSYKEGQGQYQQLDLSGKLIIKVQLGDDVRRIPIHNEAITYDELVLMMQRVFRGRLSSSDEITIKYKDE' A
#
# COMPACT_ATOMS: atom_id res chain seq x y z
N MET A 1 29.86 2.52 -28.81
CA MET A 1 29.32 2.97 -27.50
C MET A 1 28.48 4.20 -27.72
N ASN A 2 27.20 4.16 -27.30
CA ASN A 2 26.49 5.24 -26.61
C ASN A 2 25.03 4.81 -26.44
N ASN A 3 24.78 4.07 -25.36
CA ASN A 3 23.43 3.77 -24.89
C ASN A 3 23.05 4.87 -23.89
N SER A 4 22.41 5.92 -24.38
CA SER A 4 21.82 6.94 -23.51
C SER A 4 20.47 6.41 -23.03
N TYR A 5 20.49 5.79 -21.84
CA TYR A 5 19.29 5.42 -21.10
C TYR A 5 18.49 6.69 -20.83
N LYS A 6 17.33 6.81 -21.48
CA LYS A 6 16.37 7.86 -21.18
C LYS A 6 15.86 7.63 -19.77
N GLU A 7 16.21 8.55 -18.87
CA GLU A 7 15.67 8.64 -17.54
C GLU A 7 14.14 8.73 -17.64
N GLY A 8 13.48 7.68 -17.17
CA GLY A 8 12.05 7.69 -16.96
C GLY A 8 11.73 8.72 -15.90
N GLN A 9 11.34 9.92 -16.33
CA GLN A 9 10.64 10.88 -15.50
C GLN A 9 9.29 10.25 -15.14
N GLY A 10 9.28 9.42 -14.10
CA GLY A 10 8.07 9.16 -13.35
C GLY A 10 7.61 10.50 -12.82
N GLN A 11 6.59 11.07 -13.46
CA GLN A 11 5.81 12.14 -12.86
C GLN A 11 5.31 11.60 -11.52
N TYR A 12 6.01 11.90 -10.44
CA TYR A 12 5.38 11.94 -9.13
C TYR A 12 4.39 13.08 -9.25
N GLN A 13 3.18 12.75 -9.72
CA GLN A 13 1.99 13.57 -9.52
C GLN A 13 2.12 14.08 -8.10
N GLN A 14 2.20 15.39 -7.94
CA GLN A 14 2.22 16.06 -6.66
C GLN A 14 1.04 15.47 -5.89
N LEU A 15 1.33 14.51 -5.01
CA LEU A 15 0.29 13.64 -4.44
C LEU A 15 -0.52 14.57 -3.57
N ASP A 16 -1.69 14.96 -4.04
CA ASP A 16 -2.64 15.66 -3.20
C ASP A 16 -2.97 14.70 -2.05
N LEU A 17 -2.47 15.05 -0.87
CA LEU A 17 -2.66 14.31 0.38
C LEU A 17 -3.89 14.79 1.13
N SER A 18 -4.58 15.83 0.62
CA SER A 18 -5.90 16.22 1.11
C SER A 18 -6.85 15.01 1.03
N GLY A 19 -7.41 14.59 2.16
CA GLY A 19 -8.30 13.42 2.26
C GLY A 19 -7.62 12.04 2.37
N LYS A 20 -6.29 11.96 2.30
CA LYS A 20 -5.55 10.68 2.45
C LYS A 20 -5.11 10.46 3.89
N LEU A 21 -5.58 9.38 4.52
CA LEU A 21 -5.10 8.91 5.82
C LEU A 21 -3.83 8.07 5.62
N ILE A 22 -2.77 8.35 6.38
CA ILE A 22 -1.60 7.46 6.40
C ILE A 22 -1.80 6.42 7.50
N ILE A 23 -1.92 5.15 7.13
CA ILE A 23 -2.00 4.04 8.08
C ILE A 23 -0.65 3.35 8.21
N LYS A 24 -0.40 2.80 9.40
CA LYS A 24 0.74 1.91 9.69
C LYS A 24 0.22 0.48 9.72
N VAL A 25 0.84 -0.40 8.94
CA VAL A 25 0.49 -1.82 8.88
C VAL A 25 1.72 -2.68 9.15
N GLN A 26 1.50 -3.86 9.72
CA GLN A 26 2.58 -4.75 10.14
C GLN A 26 2.23 -6.20 9.78
N LEU A 27 3.22 -6.91 9.24
CA LEU A 27 3.17 -8.36 9.02
C LEU A 27 4.48 -9.00 9.52
N GLY A 28 4.43 -9.68 10.68
CA GLY A 28 5.65 -10.10 11.38
C GLY A 28 6.50 -8.88 11.75
N ASP A 29 7.77 -8.86 11.36
CA ASP A 29 8.69 -7.74 11.62
C ASP A 29 8.69 -6.65 10.51
N ASP A 30 7.92 -6.85 9.42
CA ASP A 30 7.83 -5.89 8.32
C ASP A 30 6.72 -4.88 8.60
N VAL A 31 7.10 -3.60 8.70
CA VAL A 31 6.23 -2.48 9.01
C VAL A 31 6.23 -1.51 7.84
N ARG A 32 5.03 -1.17 7.34
CA ARG A 32 4.86 -0.25 6.20
C ARG A 32 3.88 0.86 6.54
N ARG A 33 4.11 2.03 5.93
CA ARG A 33 3.19 3.17 5.99
C ARG A 33 2.61 3.38 4.61
N ILE A 34 1.28 3.36 4.49
CA ILE A 34 0.61 3.53 3.21
C ILE A 34 -0.46 4.62 3.30
N PRO A 35 -0.60 5.47 2.27
CA PRO A 35 -1.73 6.37 2.17
C PRO A 35 -2.98 5.59 1.74
N ILE A 36 -4.12 5.86 2.38
CA ILE A 36 -5.43 5.33 2.02
C ILE A 36 -6.43 6.46 1.86
N HIS A 37 -7.41 6.29 0.98
CA HIS A 37 -8.63 7.10 1.01
C HIS A 37 -9.61 6.48 2.00
N ASN A 38 -10.06 7.25 2.99
CA ASN A 38 -10.95 6.76 4.05
C ASN A 38 -12.44 6.96 3.74
N GLU A 39 -12.81 7.44 2.54
CA GLU A 39 -14.17 7.94 2.32
C GLU A 39 -15.24 6.85 2.15
N ALA A 40 -14.87 5.59 1.86
CA ALA A 40 -15.81 4.46 1.81
C ALA A 40 -15.10 3.09 1.67
N ILE A 41 -13.88 2.92 2.19
CA ILE A 41 -13.12 1.68 1.95
C ILE A 41 -13.81 0.48 2.60
N THR A 42 -14.04 -0.57 1.82
CA THR A 42 -14.61 -1.83 2.29
C THR A 42 -13.53 -2.76 2.85
N TYR A 43 -13.95 -3.77 3.64
CA TYR A 43 -13.03 -4.78 4.17
C TYR A 43 -12.28 -5.52 3.06
N ASP A 44 -12.97 -5.94 2.00
CA ASP A 44 -12.38 -6.68 0.88
C ASP A 44 -11.34 -5.84 0.13
N GLU A 45 -11.62 -4.55 -0.07
CA GLU A 45 -10.64 -3.62 -0.65
C GLU A 45 -9.40 -3.48 0.25
N LEU A 46 -9.59 -3.40 1.57
CA LEU A 46 -8.47 -3.35 2.51
C LEU A 46 -7.64 -4.65 2.47
N VAL A 47 -8.27 -5.82 2.38
CA VAL A 47 -7.59 -7.11 2.21
C VAL A 47 -6.80 -7.14 0.91
N LEU A 48 -7.39 -6.71 -0.21
CA LEU A 48 -6.71 -6.59 -1.49
C LEU A 48 -5.51 -5.63 -1.41
N MET A 49 -5.63 -4.53 -0.67
CA MET A 49 -4.51 -3.62 -0.41
C MET A 49 -3.42 -4.32 0.40
N MET A 50 -3.75 -5.06 1.46
CA MET A 50 -2.74 -5.79 2.26
C MET A 50 -1.99 -6.83 1.43
N GLN A 51 -2.70 -7.61 0.60
CA GLN A 51 -2.08 -8.57 -0.32
C GLN A 51 -1.09 -7.89 -1.29
N ARG A 52 -1.42 -6.70 -1.80
CA ARG A 52 -0.52 -5.91 -2.67
C ARG A 52 0.66 -5.33 -1.90
N VAL A 53 0.42 -4.80 -0.71
CA VAL A 53 1.44 -4.17 0.14
C VAL A 53 2.49 -5.18 0.57
N PHE A 54 2.09 -6.41 0.86
CA PHE A 54 3.00 -7.50 1.23
C PHE A 54 3.14 -8.56 0.12
N ARG A 55 3.09 -8.15 -1.16
CA ARG A 55 3.25 -9.05 -2.30
C ARG A 55 4.54 -9.89 -2.17
N GLY A 56 4.42 -11.18 -2.43
CA GLY A 56 5.51 -12.15 -2.26
C GLY A 56 5.57 -12.74 -0.85
N ARG A 57 4.84 -12.17 0.12
CA ARG A 57 4.58 -12.81 1.42
C ARG A 57 3.12 -13.19 1.64
N LEU A 58 2.20 -12.47 1.00
CA LEU A 58 0.78 -12.82 0.94
C LEU A 58 0.41 -13.17 -0.51
N SER A 59 -0.34 -14.26 -0.66
CA SER A 59 -0.95 -14.69 -1.91
C SER A 59 -2.41 -14.20 -2.00
N SER A 60 -2.99 -14.20 -3.19
CA SER A 60 -4.40 -13.84 -3.40
C SER A 60 -5.39 -14.86 -2.82
N SER A 61 -4.94 -16.10 -2.59
CA SER A 61 -5.75 -17.18 -2.02
C SER A 61 -5.59 -17.33 -0.51
N ASP A 62 -4.71 -16.53 0.11
CA ASP A 62 -4.49 -16.62 1.55
C ASP A 62 -5.70 -16.05 2.30
N GLU A 63 -6.15 -16.79 3.31
CA GLU A 63 -7.11 -16.29 4.28
C GLU A 63 -6.39 -15.38 5.28
N ILE A 64 -6.75 -14.10 5.28
CA ILE A 64 -6.07 -13.07 6.07
C ILE A 64 -7.01 -12.54 7.15
N THR A 65 -6.51 -12.46 8.38
CA THR A 65 -7.17 -11.76 9.48
C THR A 65 -6.49 -10.42 9.72
N ILE A 66 -7.25 -9.33 9.62
CA ILE A 66 -6.76 -7.98 9.93
C ILE A 66 -7.17 -7.63 11.36
N LYS A 67 -6.19 -7.24 12.18
CA LYS A 67 -6.41 -6.71 13.54
C LYS A 67 -6.05 -5.24 13.55
N TYR A 68 -6.84 -4.43 14.24
CA TYR A 68 -6.51 -3.04 14.53
C TYR A 68 -6.28 -2.87 16.02
N LYS A 69 -5.50 -1.85 16.36
CA LYS A 69 -5.32 -1.40 17.74
C LYS A 69 -5.95 -0.02 17.84
N ASP A 70 -6.89 0.13 18.77
CA ASP A 70 -7.45 1.41 19.21
C ASP A 70 -6.54 2.06 20.27
N GLU A 71 -6.87 3.31 20.66
CA GLU A 71 -6.18 4.01 21.75
C GLU A 71 -6.38 3.32 23.10
#